data_AF-A0A1Q2Z100-F1
#
_entry.id   AF-A0A1Q2Z100-F1
#
_cell.length_a   1.000
_cell.length_b   1.000
_cell.length_c   1.000
_cell.angle_alpha   90.00
_cell.angle_beta   90.00
_cell.angle_gamma   90.00
#
_symmetry.space_group_name_H-M   'P 1'
#
loop_
_entity.id
_entity.type
_entity.pdbx_description
1 polymer ?
#
loop_
_entity_poly.entity_id
_entity_poly.type
_entity_poly.pdbx_seq_one_letter_code
_entity_poly.pdbx_strand_id
1 'polypeptide(L)' 'MRSQPGNPYDGHTLADALQQVETLTGQRPSLAVVDRGYRGVDRHGIGTLLEG' A
#
# COMPACT_ATOMS: atom_id res chain seq x y z
N MET A 1 6.23 9.64 14.74
CA MET A 1 6.79 8.97 13.55
C MET A 1 7.34 7.63 13.99
N ARG A 2 6.69 6.52 13.63
CA ARG A 2 7.18 5.17 13.96
C ARG A 2 7.95 4.65 12.75
N SER A 3 9.26 4.49 12.88
CA SER A 3 10.09 3.78 11.91
C SER A 3 10.02 2.29 12.24
N GLN A 4 9.57 1.46 11.29
CA GLN A 4 9.52 0.00 11.46
C GLN A 4 10.86 -0.59 10.99
N PRO A 5 11.54 -1.44 11.79
CA PRO A 5 12.76 -2.11 11.37
C PRO A 5 12.41 -3.30 10.47
N GLY A 6 12.90 -3.25 9.24
CA GLY A 6 12.48 -4.07 8.11
C GLY A 6 12.45 -3.13 6.92
N ASN A 7 12.99 -3.54 5.78
CA ASN A 7 13.17 -2.68 4.62
C ASN A 7 11.88 -1.86 4.35
N PRO A 8 11.91 -0.52 4.16
CA PRO A 8 10.70 0.27 3.93
C PRO A 8 9.87 -0.19 2.71
N TYR A 9 10.43 -1.07 1.89
CA TYR A 9 9.81 -1.75 0.75
C TYR A 9 9.28 -3.16 1.06
N ASP A 10 9.29 -3.64 2.32
CA ASP A 10 8.76 -4.95 2.74
C ASP A 10 7.23 -4.92 2.81
N GLY A 11 6.55 -4.81 1.67
CA GLY A 11 5.22 -5.36 1.35
C GLY A 11 3.98 -5.01 2.22
N HIS A 12 4.15 -4.50 3.43
CA HIS A 12 3.11 -4.35 4.46
C HIS A 12 2.58 -2.92 4.56
N THR A 13 3.22 -1.96 3.87
CA THR A 13 2.88 -0.55 3.95
C THR A 13 1.69 -0.16 3.06
N LEU A 14 1.37 -0.93 2.03
CA LEU A 14 0.24 -0.63 1.15
C LEU A 14 -1.09 -0.64 1.92
N ALA A 15 -1.28 -1.63 2.80
CA ALA A 15 -2.48 -1.75 3.63
C ALA A 15 -2.70 -0.49 4.48
N ASP A 16 -1.66 -0.09 5.21
CA ASP A 16 -1.68 1.07 6.10
C ASP A 16 -1.87 2.37 5.30
N ALA A 17 -1.24 2.48 4.13
CA ALA A 17 -1.38 3.64 3.26
C ALA A 17 -2.81 3.78 2.72
N LEU A 18 -3.43 2.68 2.27
CA LEU A 18 -4.82 2.68 1.80
C LEU A 18 -5.79 3.04 2.92
N GLN A 19 -5.60 2.46 4.11
CA GLN A 19 -6.41 2.79 5.28
C GLN A 19 -6.26 4.26 5.67
N GLN A 20 -5.05 4.81 5.58
CA GLN A 20 -4.81 6.22 5.85
C GLN A 20 -5.51 7.11 4.83
N VAL A 21 -5.45 6.79 3.54
CA VAL A 21 -6.18 7.55 2.51
C VAL A 21 -7.68 7.50 2.78
N GLU A 22 -8.24 6.33 3.08
CA GLU A 22 -9.66 6.19 3.41
C GLU A 22 -10.04 7.00 4.67
N THR A 23 -9.17 7.01 5.68
CA THR A 23 -9.37 7.79 6.91
C THR A 23 -9.34 9.31 6.64
N LEU A 24 -8.41 9.77 5.81
CA LEU A 24 -8.21 11.19 5.53
C LEU A 24 -9.23 11.77 4.54
N THR A 25 -9.71 10.94 3.62
CA THR A 25 -10.55 11.39 2.50
C THR A 25 -11.99 10.89 2.58
N GLY A 26 -12.27 9.91 3.43
CA GLY A 26 -13.55 9.19 3.48
C GLY A 26 -13.80 8.31 2.25
N GLN A 27 -12.82 8.13 1.37
CA GLN A 27 -12.95 7.40 0.12
C GLN A 27 -11.92 6.29 0.01
N ARG A 28 -12.39 5.10 -0.39
CA ARG A 28 -11.51 3.96 -0.64
C ARG A 28 -10.91 4.06 -2.05
N PRO A 29 -9.57 4.05 -2.19
CA PRO A 29 -8.93 4.02 -3.51
C PRO A 29 -9.34 2.79 -4.31
N SER A 30 -9.59 2.96 -5.60
CA SER A 30 -9.90 1.85 -6.52
C SER A 30 -8.64 1.22 -7.15
N LEU A 31 -7.54 1.98 -7.17
CA LEU A 31 -6.26 1.60 -7.76
C LEU A 31 -5.12 2.07 -6.85
N ALA A 32 -4.13 1.21 -6.67
CA ALA A 32 -2.85 1.57 -6.11
C ALA A 32 -1.73 1.20 -7.08
N VAL A 33 -0.71 2.04 -7.10
CA VAL A 33 0.46 1.88 -7.95
C VAL A 33 1.64 1.62 -7.01
N VAL A 34 2.35 0.52 -7.23
CA VAL A 34 3.40 0.03 -6.32
C VAL A 34 4.67 -0.30 -7.10
N ASP A 35 5.82 -0.22 -6.45
CA ASP A 35 7.09 -0.57 -7.09
C ASP A 35 7.14 -2.04 -7.54
N ARG A 36 7.91 -2.34 -8.59
CA ARG A 36 8.15 -3.72 -9.07
C ARG A 36 8.65 -4.67 -7.97
N GLY A 37 9.36 -4.15 -6.97
CA GLY A 37 9.86 -4.91 -5.83
C GLY A 37 8.81 -5.25 -4.79
N TYR A 38 7.57 -4.74 -4.92
CA TYR A 38 6.50 -4.98 -3.97
C TYR A 38 6.12 -6.47 -3.96
N ARG A 39 6.28 -7.08 -2.78
CA ARG A 39 5.94 -8.48 -2.50
C ARG A 39 4.76 -8.62 -1.52
N GLY A 40 4.00 -7.56 -1.31
CA GLY A 40 2.90 -7.58 -0.35
C GLY A 40 1.77 -8.50 -0.77
N VAL A 41 1.00 -8.96 0.21
CA VAL A 41 -0.08 -9.92 -0.03
C VAL A 41 -1.30 -9.15 -0.53
N ASP A 42 -1.66 -9.36 -1.79
CA ASP A 42 -2.80 -8.72 -2.45
C ASP A 42 -4.11 -9.19 -1.78
N ARG A 43 -4.56 -8.47 -0.73
CA ARG A 43 -5.76 -8.79 0.05
C ARG A 43 -6.75 -7.64 0.15
N HIS A 44 -6.54 -6.56 -0.59
CA HIS A 44 -7.31 -5.33 -0.41
C HIS A 44 -8.47 -5.15 -1.40
N GLY A 45 -8.61 -6.04 -2.39
CA GLY A 45 -9.69 -5.99 -3.39
C GLY A 45 -9.61 -4.77 -4.30
N ILE A 46 -8.43 -4.17 -4.43
CA ILE A 46 -8.15 -3.02 -5.29
C ILE A 46 -7.18 -3.44 -6.39
N GLY A 47 -7.22 -2.76 -7.54
CA GLY A 47 -6.24 -3.01 -8.59
C GLY A 47 -4.86 -2.53 -8.16
N THR A 48 -3.85 -3.39 -8.24
CA THR A 48 -2.45 -3.03 -7.98
C THR A 48 -1.69 -3.02 -9.30
N LEU A 49 -1.11 -1.88 -9.69
CA LEU A 49 -0.22 -1.77 -10.84
C LEU A 49 1.24 -1.75 -10.38
N LEU A 50 2.08 -2.57 -11.00
CA LEU A 50 3.52 -2.54 -10.77
C LEU A 50 4.15 -1.44 -11.63
N GLU A 51 4.88 -0.54 -11.00
CA GLU A 51 5.68 0.48 -11.67
C GLU A 51 6.82 -0.17 -12.47
N GLY A 52 7.04 0.36 -13.68
CA GLY A 52 7.99 -0.13 -14.68
C GLY A 52 9.42 0.29 -14.40
#